data_AF-A0A2Z6MD02-F1
#
_entry.id   AF-A0A2Z6MD02-F1
#
_cell.length_a   1.000
_cell.length_b   1.000
_cell.length_c   1.000
_cell.angle_alpha   90.00
_cell.angle_beta   90.00
_cell.angle_gamma   90.00
#
_symmetry.space_group_name_H-M   'P 1'
#
loop_
_entity.id
_entity.type
_entity.pdbx_description
1 polymer ?
#
loop_
_entity_poly.entity_id
_entity_poly.type
_entity_poly.pdbx_seq_one_letter_code
_entity_poly.pdbx_strand_id
1 'polypeptide(L)'
;MSFFNLSSNSNLCEHAIDTKSCLTHVSEVVQGSTLANTKDHKLSTLISLLTKSTTHIQKAKDTVNVIKRRINNRREEMALNDCEELMDLSMDRVWDSLLSLTKDNTDSKQDAHMWLSSVLTNHATCLDGLEGTSRVVMESDLHDLISRARSALAVLVSALPRKDHSGFIDESLNGDFPSWVTSKDRRLLESSVGDIKANAVVAKDGSGNCCWRWVYSSGH
;
A
#
# COMPACT_ATOMS: atom_id res chain seq x y z
N MET A 1 -18.03 -22.96 -26.02
CA MET A 1 -17.57 -22.58 -24.68
C MET A 1 -16.29 -21.75 -24.80
N SER A 2 -16.43 -20.43 -24.64
CA SER A 2 -15.54 -19.47 -23.97
C SER A 2 -14.00 -19.48 -24.11
N PHE A 3 -13.41 -19.74 -25.27
CA PHE A 3 -11.96 -19.52 -25.46
C PHE A 3 -11.54 -18.04 -25.50
N PHE A 4 -12.46 -17.13 -25.84
CA PHE A 4 -12.16 -15.69 -25.95
C PHE A 4 -12.03 -14.95 -24.60
N ASN A 5 -12.58 -15.52 -23.51
CA ASN A 5 -12.56 -14.86 -22.19
C ASN A 5 -11.20 -14.99 -21.48
N LEU A 6 -10.43 -16.06 -21.76
CA LEU A 6 -9.11 -16.25 -21.14
C LEU A 6 -8.08 -15.25 -21.68
N SER A 7 -8.10 -14.95 -22.99
CA SER A 7 -7.13 -14.05 -23.62
C SER A 7 -7.32 -12.57 -23.26
N SER A 8 -8.55 -12.14 -22.96
CA SER A 8 -8.78 -10.79 -22.43
C SER A 8 -8.26 -10.67 -20.99
N ASN A 9 -8.50 -11.69 -20.16
CA ASN A 9 -8.07 -11.66 -18.77
C ASN A 9 -6.55 -11.78 -18.59
N SER A 10 -5.85 -12.46 -19.51
CA SER A 10 -4.38 -12.54 -19.45
C SER A 10 -3.70 -11.18 -19.62
N ASN A 11 -4.30 -10.25 -20.37
CA ASN A 11 -3.74 -8.89 -20.56
C ASN A 11 -3.96 -7.95 -19.36
N LEU A 12 -4.84 -8.33 -18.43
CA LEU A 12 -5.14 -7.56 -17.21
C LEU A 12 -4.13 -7.86 -16.09
N CYS A 13 -3.61 -9.08 -16.09
CA CYS A 13 -2.72 -9.60 -15.05
C CYS A 13 -1.26 -9.72 -15.54
N GLU A 14 -0.90 -9.08 -16.65
CA GLU A 14 0.44 -9.15 -17.25
C GLU A 14 1.53 -8.68 -16.28
N HIS A 15 1.23 -7.67 -15.47
CA HIS A 15 2.16 -7.12 -14.48
C HIS A 15 1.95 -7.69 -13.06
N ALA A 16 1.17 -8.77 -12.91
CA ALA A 16 0.91 -9.35 -11.61
C ALA A 16 2.08 -10.25 -11.17
N ILE A 17 2.54 -10.05 -9.93
CA ILE A 17 3.52 -10.94 -9.28
C ILE A 17 2.96 -12.36 -9.15
N ASP A 18 1.69 -12.48 -8.77
CA ASP A 18 0.95 -13.74 -8.78
C ASP A 18 -0.17 -13.67 -9.83
N THR A 19 0.15 -14.09 -11.04
CA THR A 19 -0.78 -14.10 -12.17
C THR A 19 -2.00 -14.98 -11.90
N LYS A 20 -1.84 -16.10 -11.18
CA LYS A 20 -2.94 -17.03 -10.91
C LYS A 20 -3.98 -16.39 -10.00
N SER A 21 -3.53 -15.82 -8.88
CA SER A 21 -4.43 -15.12 -7.95
C SER A 21 -5.10 -13.91 -8.61
N CYS A 22 -4.36 -13.14 -9.41
CA CYS A 22 -4.93 -12.02 -10.17
C CYS A 22 -6.05 -12.48 -11.12
N LEU A 23 -5.83 -13.55 -11.89
CA LEU A 23 -6.84 -14.11 -12.79
C LEU A 23 -8.07 -14.58 -12.02
N THR A 24 -7.88 -15.21 -10.86
CA THR A 24 -8.99 -15.60 -9.98
C THR A 24 -9.80 -14.38 -9.57
N HIS A 25 -9.16 -13.33 -9.04
CA HIS A 25 -9.88 -12.11 -8.62
C HIS A 25 -10.57 -11.39 -9.77
N VAL A 26 -9.93 -11.30 -10.94
CA VAL A 26 -10.54 -10.72 -12.15
C VAL A 26 -11.78 -11.52 -12.55
N SER A 27 -11.69 -12.85 -12.54
CA SER A 27 -12.82 -13.71 -12.91
C SER A 27 -14.00 -13.60 -11.94
N GLU A 28 -13.77 -13.28 -10.67
CA GLU A 28 -14.84 -13.06 -9.68
C GLU A 28 -15.69 -11.82 -9.97
N VAL A 29 -15.12 -10.82 -10.66
CA VAL A 29 -15.77 -9.51 -10.86
C VAL A 29 -16.22 -9.24 -12.30
N VAL A 30 -15.73 -10.01 -13.28
CA VAL A 30 -16.13 -9.87 -14.67
C VAL A 30 -17.48 -10.58 -14.89
N GLN A 31 -18.53 -9.78 -15.13
CA GLN A 31 -19.80 -10.26 -15.66
C GLN A 31 -19.69 -10.40 -17.20
N GLY A 32 -20.31 -11.44 -17.77
CA GLY A 32 -20.09 -11.87 -19.14
C GLY A 32 -20.29 -10.80 -20.23
N SER A 33 -19.30 -10.71 -21.13
CA SER A 33 -19.28 -10.11 -22.47
C SER A 33 -20.17 -8.88 -22.72
N THR A 34 -19.63 -7.70 -22.45
CA THR A 34 -20.00 -6.48 -23.18
C THR A 34 -18.91 -6.18 -24.22
N LEU A 35 -19.32 -5.87 -25.46
CA LEU A 35 -18.46 -5.26 -26.49
C LEU A 35 -18.04 -3.85 -26.03
N ALA A 36 -17.22 -3.77 -24.99
CA ALA A 36 -16.55 -2.55 -24.59
C ALA A 36 -15.20 -2.46 -25.29
N ASN A 37 -14.71 -1.25 -25.55
CA ASN A 37 -13.33 -1.09 -26.00
C ASN A 37 -12.38 -1.69 -24.93
N THR A 38 -11.18 -2.12 -25.32
CA THR A 38 -10.25 -2.78 -24.38
C THR A 38 -9.88 -1.89 -23.18
N LYS A 39 -9.66 -0.58 -23.37
CA LYS A 39 -9.36 0.37 -22.28
C LYS A 39 -10.54 0.49 -21.30
N ASP A 40 -11.76 0.60 -21.79
CA ASP A 40 -12.98 0.72 -20.99
C ASP A 40 -13.25 -0.58 -20.22
N HIS A 41 -12.99 -1.73 -20.84
CA HIS A 41 -13.06 -3.02 -20.17
C HIS A 41 -12.07 -3.11 -19.02
N LYS A 42 -10.79 -2.75 -19.24
CA LYS A 42 -9.76 -2.78 -18.19
C LYS A 42 -10.10 -1.85 -17.02
N LEU A 43 -10.56 -0.64 -17.30
CA LEU A 43 -10.96 0.33 -16.28
C LEU A 43 -12.19 -0.14 -15.51
N SER A 44 -13.20 -0.68 -16.21
CA SER A 44 -14.39 -1.23 -15.58
C SER A 44 -14.04 -2.42 -14.67
N THR A 45 -13.17 -3.32 -15.10
CA THR A 45 -12.69 -4.43 -14.26
C THR A 45 -11.96 -3.92 -13.02
N LEU A 46 -11.10 -2.92 -13.16
CA LEU A 46 -10.45 -2.28 -12.01
C LEU A 46 -11.47 -1.73 -11.02
N ILE A 47 -12.45 -0.96 -11.49
CA ILE A 47 -13.52 -0.39 -10.64
C ILE A 47 -14.28 -1.50 -9.91
N SER A 48 -14.58 -2.61 -10.59
CA SER A 48 -15.25 -3.75 -9.98
C SER A 48 -14.38 -4.46 -8.94
N LEU A 49 -13.07 -4.60 -9.18
CA LEU A 49 -12.12 -5.12 -8.18
C LEU A 49 -12.07 -4.23 -6.93
N LEU A 50 -12.01 -2.91 -7.11
CA LEU A 50 -11.98 -1.95 -6.00
C LEU A 50 -13.28 -1.98 -5.21
N THR A 51 -14.43 -1.98 -5.90
CA THR A 51 -15.75 -2.13 -5.29
C THR A 51 -15.85 -3.46 -4.52
N LYS A 52 -15.31 -4.55 -5.07
CA LYS A 52 -15.27 -5.84 -4.36
C LYS A 52 -14.36 -5.76 -3.13
N SER A 53 -13.22 -5.09 -3.23
CA SER A 53 -12.26 -4.93 -2.13
C SER A 53 -12.89 -4.30 -0.89
N THR A 54 -13.79 -3.30 -1.04
CA THR A 54 -14.47 -2.68 0.11
C THR A 54 -15.26 -3.70 0.93
N THR A 55 -15.91 -4.68 0.27
CA THR A 55 -16.65 -5.73 0.98
C THR A 55 -15.75 -6.67 1.79
N HIS A 56 -14.54 -6.96 1.28
CA HIS A 56 -13.56 -7.79 1.99
C HIS A 56 -12.92 -7.02 3.15
N ILE A 57 -12.64 -5.72 2.99
CA ILE A 57 -12.14 -4.86 4.06
C ILE A 57 -13.18 -4.77 5.19
N GLN A 58 -14.45 -4.58 4.84
CA GLN A 58 -15.51 -4.54 5.85
C GLN A 58 -15.63 -5.88 6.59
N LYS A 59 -15.54 -7.01 5.89
CA LYS A 59 -15.51 -8.33 6.52
C LYS A 59 -14.35 -8.46 7.52
N ALA A 60 -13.14 -8.01 7.15
CA ALA A 60 -11.99 -8.05 8.04
C ALA A 60 -12.21 -7.18 9.30
N LYS A 61 -12.80 -5.99 9.16
CA LYS A 61 -13.19 -5.14 10.30
C LYS A 61 -14.22 -5.81 11.21
N ASP A 62 -15.21 -6.49 10.64
CA ASP A 62 -16.20 -7.21 11.42
C ASP A 62 -15.54 -8.36 12.21
N THR A 63 -14.60 -9.08 11.59
CA THR A 63 -13.78 -10.10 12.25
C THR A 63 -12.95 -9.50 13.40
N VAL A 64 -12.27 -8.36 13.18
CA VAL A 64 -11.53 -7.63 14.24
C VAL A 64 -12.44 -7.34 15.42
N ASN A 65 -13.61 -6.78 15.17
CA ASN A 65 -14.58 -6.43 16.19
C ASN A 65 -15.10 -7.64 16.98
N VAL A 66 -15.28 -8.79 16.32
CA VAL A 66 -15.63 -10.04 17.01
C VAL A 66 -14.50 -10.52 17.91
N ILE A 67 -13.24 -10.44 17.47
CA ILE A 67 -12.08 -10.87 18.26
C ILE A 67 -11.88 -9.96 19.46
N LYS A 68 -11.96 -8.63 19.28
CA LYS A 68 -11.82 -7.62 20.35
C LYS A 68 -12.74 -7.90 21.54
N ARG A 69 -13.97 -8.38 21.29
CA ARG A 69 -14.95 -8.70 22.35
C ARG A 69 -14.60 -9.95 23.17
N ARG A 70 -13.66 -10.78 22.70
CA ARG A 70 -13.33 -12.08 23.29
C ARG A 70 -11.91 -12.13 23.86
N ILE A 71 -11.08 -11.16 23.50
CA ILE A 71 -9.67 -11.13 23.89
C ILE A 71 -9.50 -10.46 25.25
N ASN A 72 -8.63 -11.02 26.09
CA ASN A 72 -8.28 -10.45 27.40
C ASN A 72 -6.80 -9.99 27.45
N ASN A 73 -6.07 -10.15 26.35
CA ASN A 73 -4.68 -9.73 26.24
C ASN A 73 -4.62 -8.29 25.73
N ARG A 74 -4.17 -7.36 26.58
CA ARG A 74 -4.07 -5.93 26.22
C ARG A 74 -3.19 -5.68 25.01
N ARG A 75 -2.13 -6.45 24.80
CA ARG A 75 -1.23 -6.28 23.65
C ARG A 75 -1.92 -6.69 22.35
N GLU A 76 -2.63 -7.82 22.35
CA GLU A 76 -3.43 -8.23 21.18
C GLU A 76 -4.61 -7.29 20.94
N GLU A 77 -5.23 -6.76 22.00
CA GLU A 77 -6.30 -5.75 21.88
C GLU A 77 -5.79 -4.45 21.22
N MET A 78 -4.61 -3.95 21.60
CA MET A 78 -3.99 -2.80 20.95
C MET A 78 -3.68 -3.09 19.48
N ALA A 79 -3.07 -4.23 19.17
CA ALA A 79 -2.78 -4.62 17.78
C ALA A 79 -4.06 -4.74 16.92
N LEU A 80 -5.17 -5.19 17.51
CA LEU A 80 -6.47 -5.23 16.85
C LEU A 80 -7.06 -3.83 16.61
N ASN A 81 -6.84 -2.87 17.52
CA ASN A 81 -7.23 -1.47 17.30
C ASN A 81 -6.42 -0.85 16.15
N ASP A 82 -5.11 -1.06 16.14
CA ASP A 82 -4.23 -0.60 15.07
C ASP A 82 -4.67 -1.21 13.73
N CYS A 83 -5.00 -2.51 13.71
CA CYS A 83 -5.51 -3.15 12.51
C CYS A 83 -6.86 -2.56 12.04
N GLU A 84 -7.80 -2.29 12.96
CA GLU A 84 -9.08 -1.67 12.63
C GLU A 84 -8.87 -0.30 11.96
N GLU A 85 -8.00 0.54 12.53
CA GLU A 85 -7.64 1.84 11.95
C GLU A 85 -7.01 1.69 10.55
N LEU A 86 -6.10 0.73 10.38
CA LEU A 86 -5.51 0.44 9.08
C LEU A 86 -6.55 -0.03 8.05
N MET A 87 -7.58 -0.77 8.46
CA MET A 87 -8.68 -1.16 7.57
C MET A 87 -9.56 0.04 7.21
N ASP A 88 -9.83 0.95 8.15
CA ASP A 88 -10.54 2.20 7.87
C ASP A 88 -9.79 3.08 6.87
N LEU A 89 -8.50 3.29 7.10
CA LEU A 89 -7.62 3.99 6.17
C LEU A 89 -7.61 3.31 4.80
N SER A 90 -7.60 1.98 4.76
CA SER A 90 -7.66 1.22 3.50
C SER A 90 -8.98 1.45 2.76
N MET A 91 -10.11 1.52 3.48
CA MET A 91 -11.40 1.84 2.89
C MET A 91 -11.38 3.23 2.23
N ASP A 92 -10.88 4.23 2.94
CA ASP A 92 -10.76 5.60 2.43
C ASP A 92 -9.86 5.64 1.18
N ARG A 93 -8.72 4.95 1.20
CA ARG A 93 -7.81 4.89 0.04
C ARG A 93 -8.42 4.16 -1.15
N VAL A 94 -9.27 3.15 -0.94
CA VAL A 94 -10.01 2.52 -2.04
C VAL A 94 -11.01 3.53 -2.66
N TRP A 95 -11.70 4.33 -1.84
CA TRP A 95 -12.59 5.38 -2.35
C TRP A 95 -11.84 6.51 -3.05
N ASP A 96 -10.71 6.96 -2.50
CA ASP A 96 -9.83 7.94 -3.14
C ASP A 96 -9.33 7.43 -4.50
N SER A 97 -9.00 6.13 -4.60
CA SER A 97 -8.62 5.49 -5.86
C SER A 97 -9.78 5.52 -6.86
N LEU A 98 -10.98 5.12 -6.45
CA LEU A 98 -12.18 5.16 -7.30
C LEU A 98 -12.47 6.57 -7.80
N LEU A 99 -12.39 7.58 -6.93
CA LEU A 99 -12.57 8.98 -7.30
C LEU A 99 -11.50 9.44 -8.30
N SER A 100 -10.24 9.05 -8.08
CA SER A 100 -9.14 9.37 -8.99
C SER A 100 -9.36 8.74 -10.38
N LEU A 101 -9.91 7.53 -10.45
CA LEU A 101 -10.23 6.88 -11.72
C LEU A 101 -11.34 7.58 -12.53
N THR A 102 -12.11 8.49 -11.93
CA THR A 102 -13.11 9.30 -12.65
C THR A 102 -12.50 10.47 -13.44
N LYS A 103 -11.25 10.86 -13.14
CA LYS A 103 -10.56 11.98 -13.78
C LYS A 103 -9.57 11.45 -14.83
N ASP A 104 -9.69 11.88 -16.09
CA ASP A 104 -8.79 11.45 -17.18
C ASP A 104 -7.57 12.37 -17.33
N ASN A 105 -6.74 12.49 -16.29
CA ASN A 105 -5.45 13.19 -16.34
C ASN A 105 -4.32 12.37 -15.69
N THR A 106 -3.06 12.73 -15.95
CA THR A 106 -1.88 11.96 -15.52
C THR A 106 -1.72 11.92 -14.00
N ASP A 107 -1.91 13.05 -13.33
CA ASP A 107 -1.78 13.16 -11.87
C ASP A 107 -2.74 12.20 -11.17
N SER A 108 -3.98 12.10 -11.67
CA SER A 108 -5.00 11.20 -11.12
C SER A 108 -4.65 9.72 -11.24
N LYS A 109 -3.86 9.32 -12.25
CA LYS A 109 -3.38 7.94 -12.40
C LYS A 109 -2.29 7.62 -11.38
N GLN A 110 -1.41 8.58 -11.12
CA GLN A 110 -0.38 8.47 -10.10
C GLN A 110 -0.99 8.45 -8.71
N ASP A 111 -2.02 9.25 -8.46
CA ASP A 111 -2.80 9.24 -7.22
C ASP A 111 -3.45 7.88 -6.99
N ALA A 112 -4.16 7.33 -7.97
CA ALA A 112 -4.76 5.99 -7.85
C ALA A 112 -3.72 4.90 -7.54
N HIS A 113 -2.54 4.97 -8.16
CA HIS A 113 -1.45 4.05 -7.87
C HIS A 113 -0.94 4.20 -6.42
N MET A 114 -0.74 5.45 -5.98
CA MET A 114 -0.29 5.76 -4.62
C MET A 114 -1.28 5.25 -3.58
N TRP A 115 -2.58 5.50 -3.78
CA TRP A 115 -3.64 5.07 -2.87
C TRP A 115 -3.73 3.54 -2.78
N LEU A 116 -3.72 2.83 -3.91
CA LEU A 116 -3.72 1.36 -3.88
C LEU A 116 -2.44 0.76 -3.30
N SER A 117 -1.29 1.43 -3.46
CA SER A 117 -0.05 1.02 -2.80
C SER A 117 -0.17 1.19 -1.28
N SER A 118 -0.80 2.26 -0.81
CA SER A 118 -1.10 2.45 0.61
C SER A 118 -2.06 1.39 1.15
N VAL A 119 -3.10 1.00 0.39
CA VAL A 119 -4.01 -0.10 0.77
C VAL A 119 -3.22 -1.40 0.99
N LEU A 120 -2.34 -1.75 0.05
CA LEU A 120 -1.48 -2.94 0.16
C LEU A 120 -0.60 -2.89 1.43
N THR A 121 0.03 -1.74 1.67
CA THR A 121 0.87 -1.54 2.86
C THR A 121 0.06 -1.66 4.14
N ASN A 122 -1.12 -1.03 4.22
CA ASN A 122 -1.98 -1.09 5.41
C ASN A 122 -2.40 -2.53 5.73
N HIS A 123 -2.77 -3.32 4.72
CA HIS A 123 -3.12 -4.73 4.91
C HIS A 123 -1.93 -5.56 5.41
N ALA A 124 -0.74 -5.34 4.86
CA ALA A 124 0.49 -6.00 5.30
C ALA A 124 0.87 -5.60 6.73
N THR A 125 0.83 -4.31 7.06
CA THR A 125 1.12 -3.78 8.40
C THR A 125 0.15 -4.32 9.44
N CYS A 126 -1.14 -4.43 9.13
CA CYS A 126 -2.08 -5.09 10.06
C CYS A 126 -1.64 -6.54 10.32
N LEU A 127 -1.37 -7.32 9.27
CA LEU A 127 -0.95 -8.71 9.42
C LEU A 127 0.34 -8.86 10.26
N ASP A 128 1.32 -7.99 10.02
CA ASP A 128 2.59 -7.99 10.73
C ASP A 128 2.44 -7.59 12.20
N GLY A 129 1.51 -6.69 12.51
CA GLY A 129 1.22 -6.22 13.86
C GLY A 129 0.44 -7.22 14.72
N LEU A 130 -0.30 -8.14 14.10
CA LEU A 130 -1.07 -9.16 14.83
C LEU A 130 -0.18 -10.30 15.35
N GLU A 131 -0.49 -10.77 16.55
CA GLU A 131 0.18 -11.88 17.23
C GLU A 131 -0.87 -12.84 17.84
N GLY A 132 -0.44 -14.02 18.30
CA GLY A 132 -1.28 -14.91 19.10
C GLY A 132 -2.57 -15.37 18.41
N THR A 133 -3.69 -15.31 19.14
CA THR A 133 -4.98 -15.81 18.64
C THR A 133 -5.53 -14.90 17.55
N SER A 134 -5.33 -13.58 17.69
CA SER A 134 -5.79 -12.61 16.71
C SER A 134 -5.18 -12.85 15.33
N ARG A 135 -3.86 -13.11 15.25
CA ARG A 135 -3.18 -13.45 14.00
C ARG A 135 -3.73 -14.71 13.36
N VAL A 136 -3.84 -15.80 14.11
CA VAL A 136 -4.33 -17.10 13.59
C VAL A 136 -5.71 -16.98 12.96
N VAL A 137 -6.62 -16.21 13.58
CA VAL A 137 -7.97 -16.03 13.06
C VAL A 137 -7.99 -15.14 11.82
N MET A 138 -7.16 -14.11 11.76
CA MET A 138 -7.19 -13.11 10.69
C MET A 138 -6.26 -13.40 9.51
N GLU A 139 -5.29 -14.29 9.66
CA GLU A 139 -4.20 -14.52 8.69
C GLU A 139 -4.74 -14.79 7.28
N SER A 140 -5.75 -15.66 7.14
CA SER A 140 -6.33 -15.96 5.83
C SER A 140 -7.06 -14.75 5.21
N ASP A 141 -7.82 -13.99 6.00
CA ASP A 141 -8.56 -12.83 5.52
C ASP A 141 -7.60 -11.71 5.07
N LEU A 142 -6.52 -11.49 5.84
CA LEU A 142 -5.50 -10.49 5.51
C LEU A 142 -4.63 -10.89 4.32
N HIS A 143 -4.29 -12.18 4.17
CA HIS A 143 -3.60 -12.66 2.97
C HIS A 143 -4.46 -12.50 1.70
N ASP A 144 -5.77 -12.77 1.78
CA ASP A 144 -6.72 -12.51 0.69
C ASP A 144 -6.75 -11.01 0.34
N LEU A 145 -6.84 -10.13 1.34
CA LEU A 145 -6.80 -8.67 1.15
C LEU A 145 -5.49 -8.18 0.51
N ILE A 146 -4.34 -8.70 0.94
CA ILE A 146 -3.03 -8.40 0.35
C ILE A 146 -2.98 -8.87 -1.11
N SER A 147 -3.47 -10.08 -1.40
CA SER A 147 -3.50 -10.64 -2.74
C SER A 147 -4.41 -9.85 -3.69
N ARG A 148 -5.58 -9.42 -3.20
CA ARG A 148 -6.52 -8.56 -3.94
C ARG A 148 -5.93 -7.18 -4.22
N ALA A 149 -5.28 -6.55 -3.24
CA ALA A 149 -4.61 -5.26 -3.45
C ALA A 149 -3.50 -5.35 -4.50
N ARG A 150 -2.67 -6.42 -4.48
CA ARG A 150 -1.66 -6.69 -5.53
C ARG A 150 -2.30 -6.87 -6.91
N SER A 151 -3.43 -7.58 -6.97
CA SER A 151 -4.15 -7.81 -8.22
C SER A 151 -4.73 -6.51 -8.77
N ALA A 152 -5.32 -5.67 -7.92
CA ALA A 152 -5.83 -4.36 -8.31
C ALA A 152 -4.70 -3.44 -8.83
N LEU A 153 -3.52 -3.44 -8.20
CA LEU A 153 -2.35 -2.71 -8.69
C LEU A 153 -1.88 -3.21 -10.07
N ALA A 154 -1.81 -4.53 -10.27
CA ALA A 154 -1.42 -5.09 -11.57
C ALA A 154 -2.40 -4.70 -12.69
N VAL A 155 -3.70 -4.76 -12.39
CA VAL A 155 -4.77 -4.33 -13.30
C VAL A 155 -4.71 -2.82 -13.55
N LEU A 156 -4.44 -2.00 -12.53
CA LEU A 156 -4.25 -0.56 -12.67
C LEU A 156 -3.15 -0.23 -13.67
N VAL A 157 -1.96 -0.84 -13.52
CA VAL A 157 -0.83 -0.60 -14.44
C VAL A 157 -1.19 -1.03 -15.86
N SER A 158 -1.91 -2.15 -16.01
CA SER A 158 -2.36 -2.67 -17.30
C SER A 158 -3.46 -1.80 -17.95
N ALA A 159 -4.31 -1.17 -17.16
CA ALA A 159 -5.41 -0.30 -17.59
C ALA A 159 -4.94 1.12 -17.92
N LEU A 160 -3.94 1.58 -17.18
CA LEU A 160 -3.42 2.94 -17.21
C LEU A 160 -1.89 2.92 -17.39
N PRO A 161 -1.39 2.45 -18.54
CA PRO A 161 0.04 2.44 -18.80
C PRO A 161 0.58 3.88 -18.71
N ARG A 162 1.71 4.04 -18.03
CA ARG A 162 2.41 5.33 -17.99
C ARG A 162 2.77 5.68 -19.43
N LYS A 163 2.37 6.87 -19.90
CA LYS A 163 3.05 7.45 -21.05
C LYS A 163 4.46 7.75 -20.57
N ASP A 164 5.44 7.23 -21.31
CA ASP A 164 6.85 7.44 -21.05
C ASP A 164 7.14 8.95 -21.17
N HIS A 165 6.91 9.69 -20.09
CA HIS A 165 7.54 10.97 -19.90
C HIS A 165 8.93 10.61 -19.40
N SER A 166 9.85 10.56 -20.35
CA SER A 166 11.30 10.54 -20.22
C SER A 166 11.81 11.72 -19.37
N GLY A 167 11.41 11.72 -18.11
CA GLY A 167 11.54 12.83 -17.17
C GLY A 167 11.44 12.35 -15.71
N PHE A 168 11.55 11.04 -15.47
CA PHE A 168 12.33 10.68 -14.29
C PHE A 168 13.70 11.29 -14.55
N ILE A 169 14.08 12.24 -13.69
CA ILE A 169 15.48 12.62 -13.58
C ILE A 169 16.17 11.31 -13.19
N ASP A 170 16.70 10.60 -14.17
CA ASP A 170 17.80 9.68 -14.00
C ASP A 170 18.97 10.57 -13.59
N GLU A 171 18.90 11.10 -12.36
CA GLU A 171 20.01 11.73 -11.71
C GLU A 171 20.92 10.55 -11.46
N SER A 172 21.78 10.25 -12.44
CA SER A 172 22.74 9.17 -12.32
C SER A 172 23.44 9.40 -11.00
N LEU A 173 23.22 8.50 -10.04
CA LEU A 173 23.84 8.55 -8.73
C LEU A 173 25.31 8.19 -8.91
N ASN A 174 26.07 9.03 -9.61
CA ASN A 174 27.50 8.90 -9.84
C ASN A 174 28.28 9.26 -8.56
N GLY A 175 27.70 8.97 -7.39
CA GLY A 175 28.19 9.41 -6.08
C GLY A 175 27.68 10.79 -5.64
N ASP A 176 26.96 11.52 -6.49
CA ASP A 176 26.43 12.85 -6.13
C ASP A 176 25.08 12.78 -5.42
N PHE A 177 24.90 13.64 -4.42
CA PHE A 177 23.61 13.76 -3.72
C PHE A 177 22.52 14.30 -4.64
N PRO A 178 21.28 13.77 -4.55
CA PRO A 178 20.15 14.27 -5.33
C PRO A 178 19.88 15.76 -5.13
N SER A 179 19.29 16.39 -6.14
CA SER A 179 18.93 17.82 -6.15
C SER A 179 18.04 18.27 -4.96
N TRP A 180 17.24 17.37 -4.39
CA TRP A 180 16.41 17.66 -3.20
C TRP A 180 17.19 17.66 -1.88
N VAL A 181 18.41 17.14 -1.85
CA VAL A 181 19.30 17.17 -0.67
C VAL A 181 20.00 18.52 -0.63
N THR A 182 19.70 19.31 0.40
CA THR A 182 20.30 20.63 0.57
C THR A 182 21.80 20.55 0.84
N SER A 183 22.58 21.57 0.48
CA SER A 183 24.03 21.59 0.74
C SER A 183 24.39 21.40 2.21
N LYS A 184 23.51 21.83 3.13
CA LYS A 184 23.68 21.62 4.58
C LYS A 184 23.55 20.14 4.94
N ASP A 185 22.56 19.46 4.40
CA ASP A 185 22.34 18.04 4.65
C ASP A 185 23.44 17.18 4.01
N ARG A 186 23.93 17.56 2.82
CA ARG A 186 25.11 16.92 2.19
C ARG A 186 26.33 16.98 3.13
N ARG A 187 26.64 18.18 3.64
CA ARG A 187 27.75 18.37 4.59
C ARG A 187 27.60 17.56 5.88
N LEU A 188 26.37 17.39 6.37
CA LEU A 188 26.10 16.55 7.53
C LEU A 188 26.32 15.07 7.21
N LEU A 189 25.81 14.59 6.08
CA LEU A 189 25.93 13.18 5.65
C LEU A 189 27.37 12.78 5.33
N GLU A 190 28.20 13.72 4.88
CA GLU A 190 29.64 13.51 4.61
C GLU A 190 30.54 13.71 5.84
N SER A 191 29.99 14.18 6.97
CA SER A 191 30.81 14.47 8.16
C SER A 191 31.28 13.20 8.88
N SER A 192 32.47 13.27 9.48
CA SER A 192 32.99 12.14 10.24
C SER A 192 32.14 11.92 11.49
N VAL A 193 32.03 10.66 11.96
CA VAL A 193 31.22 10.31 13.14
C VAL A 193 31.63 11.13 14.39
N GLY A 194 32.88 11.58 14.47
CA GLY A 194 33.37 12.43 15.57
C GLY A 194 32.89 13.88 15.53
N ASP A 195 32.49 14.39 14.36
CA ASP A 195 32.05 15.78 14.16
C ASP A 195 30.53 15.95 14.30
N ILE A 196 29.79 14.83 14.36
CA ILE A 196 28.33 14.82 14.49
C ILE A 196 27.94 14.97 15.97
N LYS A 197 27.39 16.13 16.32
CA LYS A 197 26.79 16.37 17.63
C LYS A 197 25.36 15.83 17.67
N ALA A 198 25.19 14.57 18.07
CA ALA A 198 23.88 13.95 18.15
C ALA A 198 22.96 14.63 19.18
N ASN A 199 21.73 14.96 18.76
CA ASN A 199 20.69 15.53 19.63
C ASN A 199 19.92 14.46 20.43
N ALA A 200 20.12 13.18 20.09
CA ALA A 200 19.60 12.02 20.80
C ALA A 200 20.62 10.89 20.80
N VAL A 201 20.67 10.16 21.92
CA VAL A 201 21.45 8.92 22.06
C VAL A 201 20.48 7.83 22.49
N VAL A 202 20.47 6.73 21.74
CA VAL A 202 19.68 5.54 22.08
C VAL A 202 20.48 4.70 23.06
N ALA A 203 19.82 4.22 24.12
CA ALA A 203 20.45 3.36 25.10
C ALA A 203 20.94 2.06 24.44
N LYS A 204 22.24 1.75 24.59
CA LYS A 204 22.86 0.55 24.01
C LYS A 204 22.29 -0.76 24.58
N ASP A 205 21.67 -0.70 25.75
CA ASP A 205 21.12 -1.83 26.50
C ASP A 205 19.67 -2.18 26.10
N GLY A 206 19.08 -1.47 25.14
CA GLY A 206 17.72 -1.73 24.68
C GLY A 206 16.62 -1.32 25.67
N SER A 207 16.95 -0.54 26.71
CA SER A 207 16.01 -0.09 27.74
C SER A 207 15.00 0.97 27.27
N GLY A 208 15.13 1.48 26.04
CA GLY A 208 14.18 2.42 25.43
C GLY A 208 14.28 3.87 25.94
N ASN A 209 15.22 4.19 26.84
CA ASN A 209 15.40 5.56 27.30
C ASN A 209 16.22 6.39 26.29
N CYS A 210 15.53 7.21 25.50
CA CYS A 210 16.12 8.28 24.70
C CYS A 210 15.98 9.61 25.45
N CYS A 211 17.08 10.14 26.00
CA CYS A 211 17.08 11.50 26.56
C CYS A 211 17.33 12.53 25.45
N TRP A 212 16.27 13.19 25.00
CA TRP A 212 16.37 14.42 24.20
C TRP A 212 16.79 15.56 25.13
N ARG A 213 18.01 16.07 24.98
CA ARG A 213 18.44 17.28 25.70
C ARG A 213 18.36 18.47 24.77
N TRP A 214 17.30 19.26 24.90
CA TRP A 214 17.23 20.60 24.31
C TRP A 214 18.25 21.49 25.01
N VAL A 215 19.42 21.68 24.40
CA VAL A 215 20.34 22.75 24.79
C VAL A 215 20.06 23.93 23.86
N TYR A 216 19.21 24.85 24.31
CA TYR A 216 19.25 26.22 23.80
C TYR A 216 20.61 26.80 24.22
N SER A 217 21.54 26.92 23.28
CA SER A 217 22.75 27.70 23.47
C SER A 217 22.46 29.12 22.99
N SER A 218 22.13 29.99 23.95
CA SER A 218 22.10 31.43 23.77
C SER A 218 23.52 31.98 23.88
N GLY A 219 23.93 32.85 22.94
CA GLY A 219 25.15 33.69 22.98
C GLY A 219 26.36 33.08 22.26
N HIS A 220 27.08 33.77 21.36
CA HIS A 220 27.19 35.19 21.03
C HIS A 220 27.27 35.41 19.51
#